data_AF-A0A428QKI2-F1
#
_entry.id   AF-A0A428QKI2-F1
#
_cell.length_a   1.000
_cell.length_b   1.000
_cell.length_c   1.000
_cell.angle_alpha   90.00
_cell.angle_beta   90.00
_cell.angle_gamma   90.00
#
_symmetry.space_group_name_H-M   'P 1'
#
loop_
_entity.id
_entity.type
_entity.pdbx_description
1 polymer ?
#
loop_
_entity_poly.entity_id
_entity_poly.type
_entity_poly.pdbx_seq_one_letter_code
_entity_poly.pdbx_strand_id
1 'polypeptide(L)'
;MLRASLAKTPKGFCRRMTTAATQKTTKKEGDISDAFTSLSGAKREPLPDRFRELKCDLVRGREKEIVASWSRLLRQLKRENEIIAKKGPSVIPQVEFSDFEKDVDVLKEEIRKRGAVVIKGVIPEAEARAYKDEIEEYVKKNPSTRGEYFIYACRCFC
;
A
#
# COMPACT_ATOMS: atom_id res chain seq x y z
N MET A 1 -3.04 30.34 -56.02
CA MET A 1 -1.61 30.48 -56.34
C MET A 1 -0.82 30.57 -55.04
N LEU A 2 0.37 29.97 -55.03
CA LEU A 2 1.18 29.55 -53.88
C LEU A 2 1.33 30.58 -52.75
N ARG A 3 1.29 30.08 -51.50
CA ARG A 3 2.02 30.66 -50.36
C ARG A 3 3.16 29.71 -50.00
N ALA A 4 4.38 30.19 -50.16
CA ALA A 4 5.63 29.57 -49.73
C ALA A 4 6.43 30.67 -49.02
N SER A 5 6.67 30.50 -47.72
CA SER A 5 8.00 30.30 -47.12
C SER A 5 8.61 31.56 -46.48
N LEU A 6 8.92 31.49 -45.18
CA LEU A 6 10.29 31.40 -44.63
C LEU A 6 10.31 31.79 -43.15
N ALA A 7 10.88 30.88 -42.36
CA ALA A 7 11.15 31.01 -40.94
C ALA A 7 12.20 32.09 -40.65
N LYS A 8 12.10 32.73 -39.47
CA LYS A 8 13.13 33.61 -38.92
C LYS A 8 13.36 33.24 -37.45
N THR A 9 14.54 32.72 -37.17
CA THR A 9 15.03 32.28 -35.85
C THR A 9 15.20 33.47 -34.90
N PRO A 10 14.71 33.42 -33.64
CA PRO A 10 15.00 34.47 -32.68
C PRO A 10 16.30 34.19 -31.90
N LYS A 11 16.91 35.30 -31.50
CA LYS A 11 18.26 35.47 -30.96
C LYS A 11 18.36 34.95 -29.52
N GLY A 12 19.51 34.35 -29.22
CA GLY A 12 19.84 33.77 -27.92
C GLY A 12 19.79 34.77 -26.76
N PHE A 13 19.05 34.41 -25.72
CA PHE A 13 19.00 35.10 -24.45
C PHE A 13 19.86 34.33 -23.45
N CYS A 14 21.01 34.89 -23.06
CA CYS A 14 21.90 34.31 -22.05
C CYS A 14 21.31 34.59 -20.66
N ARG A 15 20.65 33.58 -20.06
CA ARG A 15 20.09 33.68 -18.70
C ARG A 15 21.16 33.30 -17.69
N ARG A 16 21.74 34.32 -17.03
CA ARG A 16 22.68 34.18 -15.92
C ARG A 16 21.92 33.65 -14.69
N MET A 17 22.12 32.37 -14.35
CA MET A 17 21.52 31.74 -13.17
C MET A 17 22.40 32.04 -11.94
N THR A 18 21.87 32.81 -10.99
CA THR A 18 22.44 32.93 -9.65
C THR A 18 22.11 31.66 -8.87
N THR A 19 23.12 30.89 -8.50
CA THR A 19 22.98 29.72 -7.61
C THR A 19 22.81 30.20 -6.17
N ALA A 20 21.57 30.45 -5.76
CA ALA A 20 21.25 30.50 -4.34
C ALA A 20 21.34 29.06 -3.79
N ALA A 21 22.36 28.81 -2.97
CA ALA A 21 22.56 27.54 -2.28
C ALA A 21 21.43 27.34 -1.26
N THR A 22 20.37 26.65 -1.66
CA THR A 22 19.36 26.15 -0.71
C THR A 22 20.01 25.06 0.12
N GLN A 23 20.31 25.38 1.38
CA GLN A 23 20.76 24.41 2.38
C GLN A 23 19.75 23.27 2.45
N LYS A 24 20.17 22.06 2.03
CA LYS A 24 19.38 20.84 2.22
C LYS A 24 19.29 20.57 3.72
N THR A 25 18.18 20.96 4.33
CA THR A 25 17.81 20.44 5.65
C THR A 25 17.66 18.93 5.51
N THR A 26 18.62 18.17 6.04
CA THR A 26 18.50 16.73 6.24
C THR A 26 17.30 16.51 7.16
N LYS A 27 16.16 16.09 6.60
CA LYS A 27 15.01 15.67 7.39
C LYS A 27 15.48 14.52 8.29
N LYS A 28 15.44 14.72 9.60
CA LYS A 28 15.64 13.65 10.58
C LYS A 28 14.72 12.49 10.23
N GLU A 29 15.28 11.28 10.21
CA GLU A 29 14.52 10.04 10.08
C GLU A 29 13.50 10.01 11.22
N GLY A 30 12.22 10.01 10.88
CA GLY A 30 11.15 9.78 11.85
C GLY A 30 11.09 8.28 12.12
N ASP A 31 11.15 7.90 13.40
CA ASP A 31 10.97 6.52 13.81
C ASP A 31 9.49 6.14 13.68
N ILE A 32 9.17 4.85 13.52
CA ILE A 32 7.80 4.33 13.49
C ILE A 32 7.09 4.71 14.81
N SER A 33 7.85 4.87 15.90
CA SER A 33 7.35 5.41 17.17
C SER A 33 6.85 6.86 17.10
N ASP A 34 7.33 7.67 16.15
CA ASP A 34 6.86 9.05 15.91
C ASP A 34 5.50 9.07 15.20
N ALA A 35 5.25 8.11 14.31
CA ALA A 35 3.97 7.96 13.63
C ALA A 35 2.89 7.34 14.53
N PHE A 36 3.31 6.55 15.52
CA PHE A 36 2.40 5.85 16.42
C PHE A 36 2.65 6.25 17.88
N THR A 37 1.93 7.27 18.36
CA THR A 37 1.89 7.68 19.78
C THR A 37 1.57 6.53 20.75
N SER A 38 0.96 5.45 20.27
CA SER A 38 0.69 4.25 21.06
C SER A 38 1.96 3.46 21.43
N LEU A 39 3.07 3.62 20.70
CA LEU A 39 4.34 2.93 20.95
C LEU A 39 5.28 3.75 21.85
N SER A 40 5.09 5.07 21.95
CA SER A 40 5.97 5.98 22.72
C SER A 40 5.61 6.09 24.21
N GLY A 41 4.56 5.39 24.66
CA GLY A 41 4.08 5.46 26.05
C GLY A 41 3.43 6.80 26.44
N ALA A 42 3.34 7.75 25.51
CA ALA A 42 2.68 9.03 25.73
C ALA A 42 1.16 8.85 25.82
N LYS A 43 0.55 9.35 26.90
CA LYS A 43 -0.91 9.45 27.02
C LYS A 43 -1.42 10.41 25.94
N ARG A 44 -2.23 9.90 25.02
CA ARG A 44 -2.95 10.74 24.04
C ARG A 44 -3.92 11.64 24.80
N GLU A 45 -3.87 12.94 24.51
CA GLU A 45 -4.91 13.87 24.94
C GLU A 45 -6.29 13.37 24.48
N PRO A 46 -7.34 13.53 25.30
CA PRO A 46 -8.69 13.16 24.92
C PRO A 46 -9.07 13.84 23.59
N LEU A 47 -9.73 13.08 22.72
CA LEU A 47 -10.28 13.65 21.49
C LEU A 47 -11.34 14.71 21.84
N PRO A 48 -11.51 15.74 21.00
CA PRO A 48 -12.55 16.75 21.19
C PRO A 48 -13.94 16.16 21.40
N ASP A 49 -14.75 16.85 22.20
CA ASP A 49 -16.02 16.33 22.71
C ASP A 49 -17.05 15.98 21.61
N ARG A 50 -16.95 16.61 20.44
CA ARG A 50 -17.74 16.29 19.25
C ARG A 50 -17.73 14.79 18.88
N PHE A 51 -16.66 14.06 19.20
CA PHE A 51 -16.58 12.62 18.92
C PHE A 51 -17.41 11.78 19.91
N ARG A 52 -17.64 12.27 21.13
CA ARG A 52 -18.59 11.67 22.09
C ARG A 52 -20.01 11.88 21.58
N GLU A 53 -20.35 13.11 21.22
CA GLU A 53 -21.67 13.46 20.67
C GLU A 53 -21.99 12.61 19.43
N LEU A 54 -21.05 12.51 18.49
CA LEU A 54 -21.19 11.67 17.30
C LEU A 54 -21.46 10.20 17.65
N LYS A 55 -20.76 9.64 18.64
CA LYS A 55 -21.00 8.25 19.08
C LYS A 55 -22.39 8.09 19.69
N CYS A 56 -22.84 9.05 20.49
CA CYS A 56 -24.20 9.07 21.04
C CYS A 56 -25.24 9.13 19.91
N ASP A 57 -25.04 10.00 18.92
CA ASP A 57 -25.96 10.15 17.78
C ASP A 57 -26.05 8.89 16.91
N LEU A 58 -24.93 8.20 16.69
CA LEU A 58 -24.91 6.94 15.93
C LEU A 58 -25.69 5.81 16.62
N VAL A 59 -25.67 5.81 17.96
CA VAL A 59 -26.24 4.73 18.78
C VAL A 59 -27.70 4.99 19.19
N ARG A 60 -28.11 6.27 19.28
CA ARG A 60 -29.41 6.69 19.81
C ARG A 60 -30.57 5.93 19.17
N GLY A 61 -31.39 5.30 20.00
CA GLY A 61 -32.60 4.58 19.59
C GLY A 61 -32.34 3.21 18.95
N ARG A 62 -31.10 2.74 18.93
CA ARG A 62 -30.69 1.41 18.44
C ARG A 62 -29.71 0.70 19.38
N GLU A 63 -29.71 1.08 20.65
CA GLU A 63 -28.73 0.63 21.64
C GLU A 63 -28.70 -0.90 21.74
N LYS A 64 -29.89 -1.51 21.85
CA LYS A 64 -30.03 -2.95 22.02
C LYS A 64 -29.62 -3.72 20.76
N GLU A 65 -29.98 -3.21 19.58
CA GLU A 65 -29.66 -3.80 18.28
C GLU A 65 -28.16 -3.75 18.02
N ILE A 66 -27.49 -2.64 18.38
CA ILE A 66 -26.05 -2.49 18.25
C ILE A 66 -25.32 -3.48 19.17
N VAL A 67 -25.71 -3.58 20.45
CA VAL A 67 -25.11 -4.55 21.39
C VAL A 67 -25.32 -5.99 20.91
N ALA A 68 -26.52 -6.32 20.44
CA ALA A 68 -26.84 -7.66 19.95
C ALA A 68 -26.05 -8.01 18.66
N SER A 69 -25.99 -7.09 17.70
CA SER A 69 -25.25 -7.28 16.45
C SER A 69 -23.74 -7.36 16.68
N TRP A 70 -23.19 -6.54 17.57
CA TRP A 70 -21.79 -6.61 18.00
C TRP A 70 -21.45 -7.95 18.64
N SER A 71 -22.30 -8.43 19.55
CA SER A 71 -22.12 -9.74 20.19
C SER A 71 -22.18 -10.89 19.18
N ARG A 72 -23.06 -10.81 18.18
CA ARG A 72 -23.11 -11.76 17.06
C ARG A 72 -21.84 -11.70 16.21
N LEU A 73 -21.34 -10.49 15.91
CA LEU A 73 -20.11 -10.29 15.16
C LEU A 73 -18.90 -10.91 15.87
N LEU A 74 -18.73 -10.66 17.17
CA LEU A 74 -17.63 -11.22 17.96
C LEU A 74 -17.62 -12.76 17.93
N ARG A 75 -18.80 -13.40 18.01
CA ARG A 75 -18.92 -14.87 17.88
C ARG A 75 -18.52 -15.36 16.48
N GLN A 76 -18.88 -14.63 15.43
CA GLN A 76 -18.46 -14.99 14.07
C GLN A 76 -16.95 -14.80 13.88
N LEU A 77 -16.40 -13.68 14.36
CA LEU A 77 -14.97 -13.39 14.28
C LEU A 77 -14.13 -14.43 15.02
N LYS A 78 -14.58 -14.90 16.19
CA LYS A 78 -13.89 -15.97 16.91
C LYS A 78 -13.79 -17.25 16.06
N ARG A 79 -14.90 -17.65 15.41
CA ARG A 79 -14.93 -18.83 14.53
C ARG A 79 -14.02 -18.66 13.32
N GLU A 80 -14.04 -17.50 12.67
CA GLU A 80 -13.17 -17.24 11.51
C GLU A 80 -11.70 -17.17 11.91
N ASN A 81 -11.36 -16.60 13.07
CA ASN A 81 -9.99 -16.58 13.60
C ASN A 81 -9.47 -18.00 13.85
N GLU A 82 -10.29 -18.91 14.37
CA GLU A 82 -9.92 -20.32 14.51
C GLU A 82 -9.66 -20.99 13.16
N ILE A 83 -10.44 -20.67 12.13
CA ILE A 83 -10.23 -21.17 10.76
C ILE A 83 -8.90 -20.65 10.20
N ILE A 84 -8.64 -19.34 10.35
CA ILE A 84 -7.39 -18.71 9.90
C ILE A 84 -6.19 -19.30 10.62
N ALA A 85 -6.28 -19.47 11.95
CA ALA A 85 -5.20 -20.07 12.74
C ALA A 85 -4.89 -21.51 12.31
N LYS A 86 -5.92 -22.30 11.97
CA LYS A 86 -5.74 -23.69 11.51
C LYS A 86 -5.19 -23.78 10.08
N LYS A 87 -5.68 -22.95 9.16
CA LYS A 87 -5.27 -22.97 7.74
C LYS A 87 -3.97 -22.23 7.47
N GLY A 88 -3.62 -21.24 8.30
CA GLY A 88 -2.46 -20.40 8.09
C GLY A 88 -2.49 -19.69 6.72
N PRO A 89 -1.36 -19.59 6.01
CA PRO A 89 -1.28 -18.91 4.71
C PRO A 89 -2.20 -19.48 3.62
N SER A 90 -2.56 -20.77 3.72
CA SER A 90 -3.45 -21.43 2.75
C SER A 90 -4.92 -20.97 2.84
N VAL A 91 -5.27 -20.11 3.81
CA VAL A 91 -6.60 -19.51 3.91
C VAL A 91 -6.90 -18.54 2.77
N ILE A 92 -5.86 -17.98 2.15
CA ILE A 92 -5.98 -17.07 1.01
C ILE A 92 -6.16 -17.92 -0.25
N PRO A 93 -7.24 -17.72 -1.02
CA PRO A 93 -7.46 -18.42 -2.29
C PRO A 93 -6.28 -18.20 -3.23
N GLN A 94 -5.90 -19.26 -3.95
CA GLN A 94 -4.81 -19.23 -4.92
C GLN A 94 -5.37 -19.68 -6.26
N VAL A 95 -5.04 -18.94 -7.32
CA VAL A 95 -5.50 -19.16 -8.70
C VAL A 95 -4.29 -19.21 -9.61
N GLU A 96 -4.25 -20.12 -10.57
CA GLU A 96 -3.22 -20.12 -11.60
C GLU A 96 -3.64 -19.23 -12.76
N PHE A 97 -2.73 -18.41 -13.29
CA PHE A 97 -3.05 -17.50 -14.39
C PHE A 97 -3.50 -18.24 -15.66
N SER A 98 -3.01 -19.47 -15.88
CA SER A 98 -3.43 -20.33 -17.00
C SER A 98 -4.91 -20.69 -16.99
N ASP A 99 -5.51 -20.82 -15.81
CA ASP A 99 -6.88 -21.28 -15.60
C ASP A 99 -7.76 -20.20 -14.96
N PHE A 100 -7.32 -18.94 -15.08
CA PHE A 100 -7.89 -17.78 -14.36
C PHE A 100 -9.41 -17.68 -14.44
N GLU A 101 -10.00 -17.78 -15.63
CA GLU A 101 -11.46 -17.64 -15.81
C GLU A 101 -12.24 -18.74 -15.07
N LYS A 102 -11.73 -19.98 -15.12
CA LYS A 102 -12.39 -21.13 -14.48
C LYS A 102 -12.27 -21.07 -12.97
N ASP A 103 -11.07 -20.80 -12.46
CA ASP A 103 -10.77 -20.79 -11.04
C ASP A 103 -11.44 -19.63 -10.31
N VAL A 104 -11.52 -18.46 -10.95
CA VAL A 104 -12.19 -17.28 -10.37
C VAL A 104 -13.69 -17.54 -10.21
N ASP A 105 -14.34 -18.18 -11.18
CA ASP A 105 -15.76 -18.50 -11.07
C ASP A 105 -16.05 -19.50 -9.94
N VAL A 106 -15.18 -20.50 -9.76
CA VAL A 106 -15.29 -21.49 -8.68
C VAL A 106 -15.01 -20.86 -7.30
N LEU A 107 -14.01 -19.99 -7.20
CA LEU A 107 -13.53 -19.42 -5.94
C LEU A 107 -14.13 -18.05 -5.60
N LYS A 108 -15.02 -17.51 -6.43
CA LYS A 108 -15.59 -16.16 -6.33
C LYS A 108 -16.08 -15.80 -4.94
N GLU A 109 -16.85 -16.69 -4.31
CA GLU A 109 -17.40 -16.45 -2.97
C GLU A 109 -16.32 -16.49 -1.89
N GLU A 110 -15.32 -17.36 -2.01
CA GLU A 110 -14.20 -17.40 -1.07
C GLU A 110 -13.31 -16.16 -1.24
N ILE A 111 -13.06 -15.71 -2.47
CA ILE A 111 -12.35 -14.46 -2.76
C ILE A 111 -13.09 -13.27 -2.11
N ARG A 112 -14.42 -13.20 -2.28
CA ARG A 112 -15.24 -12.14 -1.67
C ARG A 112 -15.22 -12.22 -0.15
N LYS A 113 -15.25 -13.42 0.42
CA LYS A 113 -15.21 -13.65 1.86
C LYS A 113 -13.86 -13.26 2.48
N ARG A 114 -12.75 -13.59 1.82
CA ARG A 114 -11.39 -13.33 2.31
C ARG A 114 -10.89 -11.93 1.97
N GLY A 115 -11.42 -11.31 0.91
CA GLY A 115 -11.04 -9.97 0.45
C GLY A 115 -9.66 -9.90 -0.23
N ALA A 116 -9.05 -11.05 -0.50
CA ALA A 116 -7.73 -11.16 -1.13
C ALA A 116 -7.61 -12.50 -1.89
N VAL A 117 -6.73 -12.53 -2.89
CA VAL A 117 -6.42 -13.71 -3.70
C VAL A 117 -4.96 -13.64 -4.16
N VAL A 118 -4.31 -14.79 -4.30
CA VAL A 118 -2.98 -14.90 -4.92
C VAL A 118 -3.15 -15.46 -6.32
N ILE A 119 -2.66 -14.74 -7.33
CA ILE A 119 -2.63 -15.22 -8.71
C ILE A 119 -1.19 -15.63 -9.03
N LYS A 120 -0.98 -16.91 -9.32
CA LYS A 120 0.31 -17.50 -9.66
C LYS A 120 0.53 -17.48 -11.17
N GLY A 121 1.79 -17.46 -11.58
CA GLY A 121 2.16 -17.62 -13.00
C GLY A 121 1.78 -16.45 -13.91
N VAL A 122 1.47 -15.26 -13.38
CA VAL A 122 1.19 -14.06 -14.19
C VAL A 122 2.40 -13.65 -15.02
N ILE A 123 3.59 -13.73 -14.40
CA ILE A 123 4.87 -13.47 -15.04
C ILE A 123 5.73 -14.71 -14.83
N PRO A 124 6.39 -15.25 -15.88
CA PRO A 124 7.33 -16.34 -15.74
C PRO A 124 8.44 -16.01 -14.73
N GLU A 125 8.86 -16.99 -13.93
CA GLU A 125 9.82 -16.76 -12.84
C GLU A 125 11.15 -16.13 -13.34
N ALA A 126 11.63 -16.58 -14.50
CA ALA A 126 12.87 -16.06 -15.09
C ALA A 126 12.78 -14.56 -15.42
N GLU A 127 11.63 -14.11 -15.92
CA GLU A 127 11.37 -12.71 -16.25
C GLU A 127 11.19 -11.88 -14.97
N ALA A 128 10.45 -12.39 -13.99
CA ALA A 128 10.29 -11.73 -12.69
C ALA A 128 11.63 -11.55 -11.95
N ARG A 129 12.54 -12.53 -12.07
CA ARG A 129 13.90 -12.45 -11.53
C ARG A 129 14.73 -11.40 -12.26
N ALA A 130 14.65 -11.32 -13.58
CA ALA A 130 15.34 -10.31 -14.37
C ALA A 130 14.91 -8.89 -13.96
N TYR A 131 13.62 -8.63 -13.73
CA TYR A 131 13.14 -7.34 -13.22
C TYR A 131 13.75 -6.97 -11.88
N LYS A 132 13.90 -7.93 -10.97
CA LYS A 132 14.56 -7.69 -9.69
C LYS A 132 16.03 -7.31 -9.90
N ASP A 133 16.75 -8.05 -10.73
CA ASP A 133 18.17 -7.80 -11.00
C ASP A 133 18.40 -6.41 -11.62
N GLU A 134 17.54 -5.99 -12.55
CA GLU A 134 17.57 -4.65 -13.15
C GLU A 134 17.35 -3.54 -12.11
N ILE A 135 16.41 -3.73 -11.18
CA ILE A 135 16.15 -2.77 -10.09
C ILE A 135 17.35 -2.70 -9.15
N GLU A 136 17.93 -3.85 -8.78
CA GLU A 136 19.12 -3.90 -7.94
C GLU A 136 20.32 -3.19 -8.58
N GLU A 137 20.54 -3.41 -9.88
CA GLU A 137 21.60 -2.74 -10.64
C GLU A 137 21.35 -1.23 -10.73
N TYR A 138 20.11 -0.81 -10.97
CA TYR A 138 19.74 0.59 -11.04
C TYR A 138 20.02 1.33 -9.73
N VAL A 139 19.66 0.74 -8.58
CA VAL A 139 19.93 1.34 -7.26
C VAL A 139 21.44 1.42 -7.00
N LYS A 140 22.22 0.36 -7.32
CA LYS A 140 23.69 0.37 -7.19
C LYS A 140 24.34 1.49 -8.01
N LYS A 141 23.85 1.75 -9.22
CA LYS A 141 24.35 2.82 -10.09
C LYS A 141 23.94 4.22 -9.62
N ASN A 142 22.97 4.34 -8.70
CA ASN A 142 22.40 5.61 -8.26
C ASN A 142 22.28 5.67 -6.73
N PRO A 143 23.41 5.83 -6.00
CA PRO A 143 23.44 5.79 -4.52
C PRO A 143 22.67 6.92 -3.83
N SER A 144 22.25 7.96 -4.56
CA SER A 144 21.34 9.00 -4.03
C SER A 144 19.87 8.58 -4.02
N THR A 145 19.53 7.45 -4.64
CA THR A 145 18.15 6.93 -4.74
C THR A 145 17.78 6.23 -3.44
N ARG A 146 16.71 6.70 -2.79
CA ARG A 146 16.17 6.03 -1.60
C ARG A 146 15.59 4.68 -2.00
N GLY A 147 16.23 3.59 -1.57
CA GLY A 147 15.82 2.22 -1.95
C GLY A 147 16.75 1.09 -1.49
N GLU A 148 17.98 1.39 -1.05
CA GLU A 148 18.95 0.36 -0.61
C GLU A 148 18.36 -0.62 0.43
N TYR A 149 17.54 -0.14 1.36
CA TYR A 149 16.91 -0.98 2.39
C TYR A 149 15.76 -1.88 1.89
N PHE A 150 15.12 -1.55 0.76
CA PHE A 150 13.98 -2.32 0.23
C PHE A 150 14.45 -3.57 -0.54
N ILE A 151 15.66 -3.54 -1.09
CA ILE A 151 16.25 -4.66 -1.85
C ILE A 151 16.43 -5.91 -0.97
N TYR A 152 16.79 -5.73 0.31
CA TYR A 152 17.01 -6.85 1.22
C TYR A 152 15.73 -7.60 1.60
N ALA A 153 14.55 -6.97 1.52
CA ALA A 153 13.28 -7.61 1.86
C ALA A 153 12.79 -8.60 0.78
N CYS A 154 13.11 -8.35 -0.49
CA CYS A 154 12.76 -9.25 -1.61
C CYS A 154 13.68 -10.48 -1.74
N ARG A 155 14.59 -10.72 -0.79
CA ARG A 155 15.46 -11.90 -0.80
C ARG A 155 14.75 -13.20 -0.36
N CYS A 156 13.56 -13.09 0.24
CA CYS A 156 12.83 -14.23 0.81
C CYS A 156 11.58 -14.68 0.02
N PHE A 157 11.29 -14.11 -1.15
CA PHE A 157 10.02 -14.32 -1.86
C PHE A 157 10.12 -15.05 -3.22
N CYS A 158 11.29 -15.60 -3.56
CA CYS A 158 11.45 -16.52 -4.68
C CYS A 158 12.05 -17.84 -4.16
#